data_AF-A0A382PWY7-F1
#
_entry.id   AF-A0A382PWY7-F1
#
_cell.length_a   1.000
_cell.length_b   1.000
_cell.length_c   1.000
_cell.angle_alpha   90.00
_cell.angle_beta   90.00
_cell.angle_gamma   90.00
#
_symmetry.space_group_name_H-M   'P 1'
#
loop_
_entity.id
_entity.type
_entity.pdbx_description
1 polymer ?
#
loop_
_entity_poly.entity_id
_entity_poly.type
_entity_poly.pdbx_seq_one_letter_code
_entity_poly.pdbx_strand_id
1 'polypeptide(L)'
;YEGQRLMDDLVDLEIEAIERILKKVENDDEPKNIKIVEKETWELLLKTGKEGRRTGLGFTALADMIAALGMAIDSDQAIAKVEKIMKEKCRAEFDSSIDMSLSRGSFVGFDTEIEKTSEFVQMMKKELPEVYTRMMEHGRRNISISTVAPTGTLSMLAQTSSGIEPVFMTHYKRRRKLNERDMEEKVDFIDDSGDKWQEFTVYHHNLKKWMEITGETDITKSPYNGSTAPEIDWIKRVEMQSIVQKYVTHSISSTINLPNDVTLEKVSEIYMDSWKKGLKGITVYRDGSRSGVLVSTDEKKSNILENTEFKETRAPSRPKRLDAKVIRFQNNKEKWIAV
;
A
#
# COMPACT_ATOMS: atom_id res chain seq x y z
N TYR A 1 16.62 4.66 10.54
CA TYR A 1 17.98 5.03 10.14
C TYR A 1 18.60 3.93 9.28
N GLU A 2 19.06 2.81 9.84
CA GLU A 2 19.76 1.75 9.07
C GLU A 2 18.98 1.22 7.86
N GLY A 3 17.65 1.15 7.93
CA GLY A 3 16.83 0.76 6.78
C GLY A 3 17.09 1.61 5.54
N GLN A 4 17.32 2.93 5.68
CA GLN A 4 17.58 3.79 4.53
C GLN A 4 19.00 3.60 3.97
N ARG A 5 19.97 3.34 4.84
CA ARG A 5 21.33 3.00 4.43
C ARG A 5 21.35 1.70 3.62
N LEU A 6 20.64 0.68 4.07
CA LEU A 6 20.48 -0.58 3.33
C LEU A 6 19.81 -0.34 1.97
N MET A 7 18.81 0.55 1.90
CA MET A 7 18.18 0.90 0.62
C MET A 7 19.15 1.59 -0.35
N ASP A 8 20.08 2.42 0.13
CA ASP A 8 21.12 3.02 -0.73
C ASP A 8 22.12 1.97 -1.22
N ASP A 9 22.49 1.00 -0.37
CA ASP A 9 23.35 -0.12 -0.77
C ASP A 9 22.66 -1.00 -1.84
N LEU A 10 21.32 -1.16 -1.79
CA LEU A 10 20.57 -1.85 -2.84
C LEU A 10 20.66 -1.13 -4.19
N VAL A 11 20.74 0.21 -4.22
CA VAL A 11 20.94 0.97 -5.47
C VAL A 11 22.27 0.60 -6.11
N ASP A 12 23.32 0.38 -5.31
CA ASP A 12 24.62 -0.04 -5.85
C ASP A 12 24.54 -1.46 -6.45
N LEU A 13 23.84 -2.39 -5.79
CA LEU A 13 23.61 -3.72 -6.35
C LEU A 13 22.78 -3.70 -7.65
N GLU A 14 21.78 -2.82 -7.73
CA GLU A 14 20.99 -2.61 -8.95
C GLU A 14 21.87 -2.07 -10.08
N ILE A 15 22.72 -1.07 -9.79
CA ILE A 15 23.68 -0.52 -10.75
C ILE A 15 24.63 -1.61 -11.27
N GLU A 16 25.21 -2.43 -10.39
CA GLU A 16 26.08 -3.54 -10.77
C GLU A 16 25.35 -4.59 -11.62
N ALA A 17 24.07 -4.85 -11.36
CA ALA A 17 23.25 -5.73 -12.18
C ALA A 17 23.03 -5.15 -13.58
N ILE A 18 22.70 -3.86 -13.68
CA ILE A 18 22.49 -3.17 -14.96
C ILE A 18 23.78 -3.16 -15.79
N GLU A 19 24.94 -2.91 -15.17
CA GLU A 19 26.24 -2.95 -15.86
C GLU A 19 26.56 -4.35 -16.43
N ARG A 20 26.23 -5.42 -15.69
CA ARG A 20 26.35 -6.80 -16.20
C ARG A 20 25.42 -7.06 -17.38
N ILE A 21 24.19 -6.55 -17.34
CA ILE A 21 23.24 -6.67 -18.45
C ILE A 21 23.75 -5.94 -19.68
N LEU A 22 24.19 -4.68 -19.54
CA LEU A 22 24.78 -3.91 -20.64
C LEU A 22 25.97 -4.63 -21.27
N LYS A 23 26.88 -5.17 -20.45
CA LYS A 23 28.01 -5.98 -20.93
C LYS A 23 27.53 -7.22 -21.71
N LYS A 24 26.45 -7.89 -21.28
CA LYS A 24 25.89 -9.03 -22.01
C LYS A 24 25.28 -8.62 -23.35
N VAL A 25 24.54 -7.51 -23.39
CA VAL A 25 23.92 -6.95 -24.61
C VAL A 25 24.99 -6.54 -25.63
N GLU A 26 26.09 -5.94 -25.16
CA GLU A 26 27.21 -5.54 -26.01
C GLU A 26 27.94 -6.73 -26.64
N ASN A 27 28.10 -7.83 -25.89
CA ASN A 27 28.74 -9.05 -26.36
C ASN A 27 27.81 -10.02 -27.09
N ASP A 28 26.55 -9.65 -27.31
CA ASP A 28 25.61 -10.48 -28.05
C ASP A 28 25.88 -10.40 -29.57
N ASP A 29 25.68 -11.48 -30.32
CA ASP A 29 25.96 -11.53 -31.76
C ASP A 29 24.85 -10.90 -32.62
N GLU A 30 23.73 -10.51 -32.00
CA GLU A 30 22.61 -9.86 -32.69
C GLU A 30 23.01 -8.52 -33.37
N PRO A 31 22.37 -8.15 -34.50
CA PRO A 31 22.59 -6.85 -35.14
C PRO A 31 22.29 -5.66 -34.22
N LYS A 32 23.05 -4.57 -34.38
CA LYS A 32 22.90 -3.35 -33.54
C LYS A 32 21.49 -2.78 -33.52
N ASN A 33 20.80 -2.80 -34.66
CA ASN A 33 19.43 -2.29 -34.79
C ASN A 33 18.40 -3.11 -34.00
N ILE A 34 18.70 -4.35 -33.64
CA ILE A 34 17.83 -5.20 -32.81
C ILE A 34 18.03 -4.87 -31.33
N LYS A 35 19.27 -4.63 -30.91
CA LYS A 35 19.62 -4.41 -29.49
C LYS A 35 19.53 -2.96 -29.02
N ILE A 36 19.41 -2.00 -29.94
CA ILE A 36 19.49 -0.57 -29.60
C ILE A 36 18.46 -0.14 -28.55
N VAL A 37 17.20 -0.62 -28.67
CA VAL A 37 16.13 -0.27 -27.73
C VAL A 37 16.42 -0.79 -26.32
N GLU A 38 16.87 -2.04 -26.22
CA GLU A 38 17.26 -2.63 -24.93
C GLU A 38 18.46 -1.89 -24.33
N LYS A 39 19.49 -1.63 -25.13
CA LYS A 39 20.69 -0.91 -24.70
C LYS A 39 20.35 0.49 -24.18
N GLU A 40 19.63 1.29 -24.95
CA GLU A 40 19.22 2.65 -24.56
C GLU A 40 18.37 2.64 -23.28
N THR A 41 17.50 1.64 -23.12
CA THR A 41 16.69 1.47 -21.91
C THR A 41 17.59 1.23 -20.70
N TRP A 42 18.54 0.29 -20.79
CA TRP A 42 19.46 0.01 -19.69
C TRP A 42 20.44 1.14 -19.41
N GLU A 43 20.90 1.87 -20.43
CA GLU A 43 21.73 3.07 -20.26
C GLU A 43 20.96 4.19 -19.54
N LEU A 44 19.68 4.38 -19.87
CA LEU A 44 18.81 5.32 -19.17
C LEU A 44 18.61 4.91 -17.70
N LEU A 45 18.33 3.63 -17.44
CA LEU A 45 18.19 3.12 -16.07
C LEU A 45 19.49 3.25 -15.28
N LEU A 46 20.64 2.95 -15.89
CA LEU A 46 21.95 3.11 -15.27
C LEU A 46 22.21 4.57 -14.90
N LYS A 47 21.98 5.49 -15.84
CA LYS A 47 22.18 6.93 -15.64
C LYS A 47 21.27 7.44 -14.52
N THR A 48 19.98 7.15 -14.59
CA THR A 48 19.00 7.62 -13.60
C THR A 48 19.22 7.00 -12.21
N GLY A 49 19.63 5.73 -12.14
CA GLY A 49 20.03 5.08 -10.90
C GLY A 49 21.24 5.73 -10.24
N LYS A 50 22.30 5.99 -11.01
CA LYS A 50 23.52 6.67 -10.53
C LYS A 50 23.27 8.12 -10.11
N GLU A 51 22.57 8.89 -10.93
CA GLU A 51 22.37 10.33 -10.72
C GLU A 51 21.34 10.63 -9.62
N GLY A 52 20.26 9.84 -9.56
CA GLY A 52 19.14 10.08 -8.65
C GLY A 52 19.20 9.28 -7.36
N ARG A 53 19.73 8.05 -7.40
CA ARG A 53 19.77 7.12 -6.25
C ARG A 53 18.43 7.03 -5.50
N ARG A 54 17.35 6.87 -6.27
CA ARG A 54 15.98 6.83 -5.74
C ARG A 54 15.78 5.56 -4.92
N THR A 55 15.26 5.70 -3.70
CA THR A 55 14.91 4.57 -2.83
C THR A 55 13.42 4.62 -2.44
N GLY A 56 12.89 3.51 -1.93
CA GLY A 56 11.49 3.40 -1.52
C GLY A 56 11.34 2.67 -0.19
N LEU A 57 11.88 3.23 0.90
CA LEU A 57 11.74 2.62 2.22
C LEU A 57 10.30 2.74 2.73
N GLY A 58 9.64 1.59 2.87
CA GLY A 58 8.28 1.50 3.36
C GLY A 58 8.13 0.78 4.69
N PHE A 59 6.90 0.38 4.97
CA PHE A 59 6.53 -0.44 6.11
C PHE A 59 5.34 -1.33 5.73
N THR A 60 5.09 -2.34 6.55
CA THR A 60 3.86 -3.15 6.55
C THR A 60 3.32 -3.21 7.98
N ALA A 61 2.22 -3.92 8.20
CA ALA A 61 1.69 -4.23 9.53
C ALA A 61 1.14 -3.03 10.31
N LEU A 62 0.68 -1.96 9.66
CA LEU A 62 0.17 -0.79 10.38
C LEU A 62 -1.04 -1.13 11.26
N ALA A 63 -2.01 -1.87 10.73
CA ALA A 63 -3.20 -2.28 11.47
C ALA A 63 -2.84 -3.19 12.65
N ASP A 64 -1.91 -4.11 12.45
CA ASP A 64 -1.42 -4.98 13.52
C ASP A 64 -0.70 -4.22 14.63
N MET A 65 0.14 -3.24 14.26
CA MET A 65 0.80 -2.38 15.23
C MET A 65 -0.22 -1.60 16.05
N ILE A 66 -1.25 -1.03 15.41
CA ILE A 66 -2.29 -0.25 16.10
C ILE A 66 -3.12 -1.14 17.02
N ALA A 67 -3.50 -2.33 16.56
CA ALA A 67 -4.19 -3.35 17.36
C ALA A 67 -3.33 -3.78 18.56
N ALA A 68 -2.02 -4.02 18.37
CA ALA A 68 -1.11 -4.36 19.45
C ALA A 68 -0.96 -3.24 20.50
N LEU A 69 -1.20 -2.00 20.11
CA LEU A 69 -1.25 -0.84 21.01
C LEU A 69 -2.63 -0.63 21.66
N GLY A 70 -3.61 -1.52 21.40
CA GLY A 70 -4.94 -1.47 21.99
C GLY A 70 -5.82 -0.35 21.45
N MET A 71 -5.59 0.10 20.21
CA MET A 71 -6.35 1.19 19.57
C MET A 71 -7.10 0.69 18.35
N ALA A 72 -8.23 1.33 18.02
CA ALA A 72 -8.89 1.15 16.73
C ALA A 72 -8.18 1.98 15.65
N ILE A 73 -8.02 1.42 14.44
CA ILE A 73 -7.23 2.03 13.36
C ILE A 73 -7.77 3.38 12.89
N ASP A 74 -9.08 3.59 13.01
CA ASP A 74 -9.79 4.81 12.61
C ASP A 74 -10.02 5.78 13.79
N SER A 75 -9.44 5.51 14.96
CA SER A 75 -9.51 6.43 16.10
C SER A 75 -8.55 7.62 15.98
N ASP A 76 -8.93 8.77 16.54
CA ASP A 76 -8.06 9.96 16.63
C ASP A 76 -6.74 9.66 17.35
N GLN A 77 -6.79 8.79 18.37
CA GLN A 77 -5.61 8.38 19.13
C GLN A 77 -4.64 7.59 18.24
N ALA A 78 -5.15 6.67 17.42
CA ALA A 78 -4.32 5.92 16.46
C ALA A 78 -3.70 6.85 15.42
N ILE A 79 -4.49 7.75 14.82
CA ILE A 79 -4.01 8.72 13.82
C ILE A 79 -2.89 9.59 14.41
N ALA A 80 -3.09 10.16 15.61
CA ALA A 80 -2.08 10.97 16.30
C ALA A 80 -0.82 10.16 16.67
N LYS A 81 -0.97 8.87 17.00
CA LYS A 81 0.16 7.98 17.27
C LYS A 81 0.95 7.68 16.00
N VAL A 82 0.26 7.41 14.89
CA VAL A 82 0.88 7.17 13.58
C VAL A 82 1.60 8.43 13.09
N GLU A 83 1.05 9.62 13.29
CA GLU A 83 1.74 10.87 12.95
C GLU A 83 3.11 10.96 13.62
N LYS A 84 3.18 10.66 14.93
CA LYS A 84 4.44 10.67 15.69
C LYS A 84 5.44 9.64 15.16
N ILE A 85 4.98 8.43 14.85
CA ILE A 85 5.83 7.36 14.32
C ILE A 85 6.36 7.74 12.93
N MET A 86 5.49 8.25 12.07
CA MET A 86 5.86 8.65 10.71
C MET A 86 6.80 9.85 10.69
N LYS A 87 6.61 10.81 11.60
CA LYS A 87 7.53 11.93 11.80
C LYS A 87 8.92 11.45 12.20
N GLU A 88 9.01 10.49 13.11
CA GLU A 88 10.30 9.92 13.54
C GLU A 88 10.95 9.06 12.45
N LYS A 89 10.16 8.28 11.70
CA LYS A 89 10.64 7.55 10.52
C LYS A 89 11.24 8.51 9.49
N CYS A 90 10.54 9.60 9.16
CA CYS A 90 11.00 10.61 8.22
C CYS A 90 12.28 11.31 8.69
N ARG A 91 12.37 11.69 9.96
CA ARG A 91 13.61 12.20 10.56
C ARG A 91 14.77 11.24 10.32
N ALA A 92 14.62 10.00 10.74
CA ALA A 92 15.69 9.00 10.68
C ALA A 92 16.09 8.61 9.24
N GLU A 93 15.16 8.72 8.29
CA GLU A 93 15.39 8.52 6.87
C GLU A 93 16.23 9.64 6.25
N PHE A 94 15.86 10.89 6.54
CA PHE A 94 16.60 12.04 6.03
C PHE A 94 17.95 12.19 6.71
N ASP A 95 18.06 11.99 8.02
CA ASP A 95 19.37 11.97 8.71
C ASP A 95 20.31 10.96 8.06
N SER A 96 19.81 9.74 7.77
CA SER A 96 20.62 8.72 7.09
C SER A 96 21.04 9.15 5.68
N SER A 97 20.14 9.76 4.91
CA SER A 97 20.48 10.25 3.56
C SER A 97 21.46 11.42 3.59
N ILE A 98 21.39 12.30 4.59
CA ILE A 98 22.33 13.41 4.80
C ILE A 98 23.71 12.88 5.20
N ASP A 99 23.76 11.94 6.14
CA ASP A 99 25.02 11.35 6.61
C ASP A 99 25.73 10.55 5.48
N MET A 100 24.94 9.87 4.64
CA MET A 100 25.46 9.27 3.41
C MET A 100 25.90 10.30 2.38
N SER A 101 25.27 11.48 2.33
CA SER A 101 25.70 12.59 1.47
C SER A 101 27.12 13.04 1.83
N LEU A 102 27.40 13.18 3.13
CA LEU A 102 28.71 13.59 3.63
C LEU A 102 29.81 12.55 3.36
N SER A 103 29.48 11.27 3.47
CA SER A 103 30.46 10.18 3.34
C SER A 103 30.59 9.62 1.91
N ARG A 104 29.55 9.70 1.09
CA ARG A 104 29.48 9.08 -0.24
C ARG A 104 29.14 10.08 -1.36
N GLY A 105 28.75 11.31 -1.03
CA GLY A 105 28.34 12.38 -1.96
C GLY A 105 26.82 12.50 -2.13
N SER A 106 26.32 13.70 -2.43
CA SER A 106 24.91 13.96 -2.76
C SER A 106 24.47 13.29 -4.07
N PHE A 107 23.16 13.17 -4.28
CA PHE A 107 22.63 12.92 -5.63
C PHE A 107 22.92 14.13 -6.54
N VAL A 108 23.06 13.90 -7.85
CA VAL A 108 23.60 14.90 -8.80
C VAL A 108 22.73 16.15 -8.92
N GLY A 109 21.42 16.02 -8.75
CA GLY A 109 20.45 17.11 -8.91
C GLY A 109 20.08 17.86 -7.62
N PHE A 110 20.85 17.72 -6.54
CA PHE A 110 20.54 18.46 -5.30
C PHE A 110 20.81 19.96 -5.48
N ASP A 111 19.79 20.79 -5.26
CA ASP A 111 19.87 22.24 -5.38
C ASP A 111 19.00 22.90 -4.30
N THR A 112 19.60 23.77 -3.49
CA THR A 112 18.92 24.42 -2.37
C THR A 112 17.82 25.39 -2.80
N GLU A 113 17.96 26.05 -3.96
CA GLU A 113 16.92 26.94 -4.47
C GLU A 113 15.73 26.14 -4.99
N ILE A 114 15.97 24.99 -5.63
CA ILE A 114 14.89 24.08 -6.02
C ILE A 114 14.18 23.53 -4.77
N GLU A 115 14.91 23.06 -3.76
CA GLU A 115 14.33 22.49 -2.55
C GLU A 115 13.48 23.52 -1.77
N LYS A 116 13.82 24.82 -1.85
CA LYS A 116 12.98 25.90 -1.27
C LYS A 116 11.60 26.02 -1.93
N THR A 117 11.43 25.55 -3.17
CA THR A 117 10.13 25.55 -3.85
C THR A 117 9.24 24.35 -3.52
N SER A 118 9.82 23.30 -2.90
CA SER A 118 9.11 22.06 -2.58
C SER A 118 8.23 22.21 -1.34
N GLU A 119 6.93 21.99 -1.47
CA GLU A 119 5.98 21.98 -0.35
C GLU A 119 6.35 20.95 0.72
N PHE A 120 6.88 19.79 0.30
CA PHE A 120 7.34 18.74 1.23
C PHE A 120 8.53 19.24 2.06
N VAL A 121 9.47 19.94 1.43
CA VAL A 121 10.63 20.51 2.14
C VAL A 121 10.21 21.66 3.06
N GLN A 122 9.21 22.46 2.66
CA GLN A 122 8.65 23.48 3.56
C GLN A 122 7.93 22.84 4.77
N MET A 123 7.26 21.70 4.58
CA MET A 123 6.74 20.90 5.69
C MET A 123 7.86 20.42 6.60
N MET A 124 8.96 19.89 6.06
CA MET A 124 10.13 19.50 6.86
C MET A 124 10.73 20.68 7.63
N LYS A 125 10.83 21.86 7.02
CA LYS A 125 11.31 23.07 7.69
C LYS A 125 10.50 23.40 8.95
N LYS A 126 9.18 23.19 8.90
CA LYS A 126 8.28 23.42 10.04
C LYS A 126 8.34 22.29 11.06
N GLU A 127 8.30 21.04 10.62
CA GLU A 127 8.12 19.87 11.48
C GLU A 127 9.44 19.33 12.03
N LEU A 128 10.52 19.44 11.27
CA LEU A 128 11.86 18.88 11.48
C LEU A 128 12.94 19.94 11.15
N PRO A 129 12.95 21.10 11.83
CA PRO A 129 13.79 22.25 11.45
C PRO A 129 15.30 21.95 11.46
N GLU A 130 15.75 21.07 12.37
CA GLU A 130 17.14 20.64 12.46
C GLU A 130 17.55 19.80 11.24
N VAL A 131 16.71 18.82 10.86
CA VAL A 131 16.94 17.98 9.68
C VAL A 131 16.92 18.83 8.41
N TYR A 132 15.99 19.77 8.30
CA TYR A 132 15.94 20.73 7.21
C TYR A 132 17.25 21.51 7.12
N THR A 133 17.70 22.12 8.20
CA THR A 133 18.95 22.91 8.22
C THR A 133 20.14 22.07 7.77
N ARG A 134 20.31 20.87 8.34
CA ARG A 134 21.38 19.93 7.96
C ARG A 134 21.32 19.55 6.48
N MET A 135 20.12 19.25 5.96
CA MET A 135 19.93 18.91 4.55
C MET A 135 20.29 20.06 3.62
N MET A 136 19.92 21.30 3.97
CA MET A 136 20.24 22.47 3.16
C MET A 136 21.74 22.79 3.16
N GLU A 137 22.46 22.44 4.23
CA GLU A 137 23.90 22.66 4.35
C GLU A 137 24.73 21.56 3.65
N HIS A 138 24.32 20.30 3.78
CA HIS A 138 25.15 19.14 3.39
C HIS A 138 24.58 18.34 2.22
N GLY A 139 23.39 18.68 1.75
CA GLY A 139 22.67 17.89 0.76
C GLY A 139 22.13 16.58 1.31
N ARG A 140 21.65 15.74 0.39
CA ARG A 140 21.17 14.38 0.67
C ARG A 140 21.63 13.42 -0.42
N ARG A 141 21.82 12.16 -0.05
CA ARG A 141 22.28 11.09 -0.95
C ARG A 141 21.24 10.66 -1.98
N ASN A 142 19.96 10.75 -1.66
CA ASN A 142 18.88 10.13 -2.44
C ASN A 142 17.85 11.18 -2.88
N ILE A 143 17.45 11.18 -4.16
CA ILE A 143 16.45 12.12 -4.72
C ILE A 143 15.06 11.95 -4.11
N SER A 144 14.70 10.74 -3.68
CA SER A 144 13.46 10.42 -2.99
C SER A 144 13.69 9.14 -2.19
N ILE A 145 13.09 9.06 -0.99
CA ILE A 145 13.51 8.15 0.07
C ILE A 145 12.44 7.10 0.41
N SER A 146 11.19 7.52 0.60
CA SER A 146 10.17 6.71 1.30
C SER A 146 8.90 6.55 0.48
N THR A 147 8.23 5.40 0.65
CA THR A 147 6.94 5.07 0.02
C THR A 147 6.14 4.12 0.92
N VAL A 148 4.86 3.93 0.65
CA VAL A 148 4.12 2.76 1.15
C VAL A 148 3.76 1.91 -0.06
N ALA A 149 4.50 0.82 -0.24
CA ALA A 149 4.32 -0.08 -1.37
C ALA A 149 3.13 -1.03 -1.14
N PRO A 150 2.58 -1.67 -2.19
CA PRO A 150 1.75 -2.85 -2.02
C PRO A 150 2.61 -3.96 -1.43
N THR A 151 2.28 -4.42 -0.23
CA THR A 151 3.04 -5.47 0.47
C THR A 151 2.32 -6.80 0.49
N GLY A 152 1.38 -7.09 -0.42
CA GLY A 152 0.53 -8.29 -0.32
C GLY A 152 1.31 -9.60 -0.12
N THR A 153 2.32 -9.87 -0.94
CA THR A 153 3.17 -11.07 -0.78
C THR A 153 4.04 -11.01 0.47
N LEU A 154 4.64 -9.85 0.74
CA LEU A 154 5.53 -9.66 1.90
C LEU A 154 4.77 -9.78 3.23
N SER A 155 3.54 -9.26 3.30
CA SER A 155 2.70 -9.30 4.49
C SER A 155 2.18 -10.71 4.74
N MET A 156 1.91 -11.51 3.69
CA MET A 156 1.63 -12.94 3.84
C MET A 156 2.84 -13.70 4.39
N LEU A 157 4.05 -13.45 3.86
CA LEU A 157 5.28 -14.06 4.37
C LEU A 157 5.56 -13.66 5.82
N ALA A 158 5.35 -12.39 6.17
CA ALA A 158 5.50 -11.88 7.53
C ALA A 158 4.31 -12.23 8.45
N GLN A 159 3.21 -12.77 7.89
CA GLN A 159 1.96 -13.04 8.58
C GLN A 159 1.39 -11.80 9.30
N THR A 160 1.33 -10.68 8.59
CA THR A 160 0.87 -9.37 9.09
C THR A 160 -0.15 -8.72 8.16
N SER A 161 -0.78 -7.63 8.61
CA SER A 161 -1.56 -6.73 7.76
C SER A 161 -0.67 -6.08 6.69
N SER A 162 -1.27 -5.76 5.54
CA SER A 162 -0.53 -5.29 4.36
C SER A 162 -0.36 -3.77 4.37
N GLY A 163 0.87 -3.26 4.49
CA GLY A 163 1.16 -1.85 4.29
C GLY A 163 0.46 -0.95 5.30
N ILE A 164 -0.27 0.03 4.77
CA ILE A 164 -1.18 0.93 5.52
C ILE A 164 -2.56 0.32 5.76
N GLU A 165 -2.88 -0.81 5.14
CA GLU A 165 -4.25 -1.32 5.07
C GLU A 165 -4.74 -1.90 6.40
N PRO A 166 -6.02 -1.70 6.74
CA PRO A 166 -6.70 -2.48 7.76
C PRO A 166 -6.68 -3.97 7.40
N VAL A 167 -6.87 -4.83 8.39
CA VAL A 167 -7.10 -6.27 8.14
C VAL A 167 -8.42 -6.41 7.39
N PHE A 168 -8.46 -7.17 6.30
CA PHE A 168 -9.70 -7.35 5.53
C PHE A 168 -10.74 -8.17 6.28
N MET A 169 -10.32 -9.32 6.83
CA MET A 169 -11.11 -10.18 7.71
C MET A 169 -10.22 -10.72 8.82
N THR A 170 -10.69 -10.66 10.05
CA THR A 170 -9.99 -11.20 11.23
C THR A 170 -10.11 -12.71 11.32
N HIS A 171 -11.14 -13.29 10.72
CA HIS A 171 -11.30 -14.73 10.55
C HIS A 171 -12.17 -15.04 9.33
N TYR A 172 -12.01 -16.23 8.76
CA TYR A 172 -12.87 -16.75 7.70
C TYR A 172 -12.93 -18.28 7.78
N LYS A 173 -14.00 -18.87 7.24
CA LYS A 173 -14.09 -20.33 7.15
C LYS A 173 -13.37 -20.83 5.91
N ARG A 174 -12.59 -21.90 6.07
CA ARG A 174 -11.98 -22.62 4.96
C ARG A 174 -12.47 -24.06 4.95
N ARG A 175 -12.69 -24.58 3.74
CA ARG A 175 -13.01 -25.99 3.50
C ARG A 175 -11.76 -26.76 3.11
N ARG A 176 -11.55 -27.93 3.73
CA ARG A 176 -10.57 -28.94 3.31
C ARG A 176 -11.33 -30.18 2.85
N LYS A 177 -10.99 -30.68 1.66
CA LYS A 177 -11.53 -31.94 1.14
C LYS A 177 -11.00 -33.10 1.98
N LEU A 178 -11.90 -33.96 2.43
CA LEU A 178 -11.56 -35.18 3.15
C LEU A 178 -11.34 -36.30 2.14
N ASN A 179 -10.18 -36.94 2.21
CA ASN A 179 -9.86 -38.10 1.38
C ASN A 179 -10.22 -39.41 2.11
N GLU A 180 -10.07 -40.55 1.44
CA GLU A 180 -10.33 -41.88 2.05
C GLU A 180 -9.48 -42.16 3.29
N ARG A 181 -8.37 -41.43 3.48
CA ARG A 181 -7.52 -41.53 4.69
C ARG A 181 -8.05 -40.73 5.88
N ASP A 182 -9.00 -39.84 5.66
CA ASP A 182 -9.56 -38.93 6.66
C ASP A 182 -10.97 -39.37 7.11
N MET A 183 -11.30 -40.66 6.95
CA MET A 183 -12.65 -41.21 7.19
C MET A 183 -13.17 -41.05 8.63
N GLU A 184 -12.29 -40.83 9.60
CA GLU A 184 -12.64 -40.60 11.01
C GLU A 184 -12.85 -39.12 11.34
N GLU A 185 -12.52 -38.21 10.42
CA GLU A 185 -12.68 -36.77 10.65
C GLU A 185 -14.13 -36.30 10.44
N LYS A 186 -14.50 -35.25 11.18
CA LYS A 186 -15.85 -34.66 11.11
C LYS A 186 -16.12 -34.11 9.70
N VAL A 187 -17.22 -34.56 9.09
CA VAL A 187 -17.75 -34.02 7.83
C VAL A 187 -18.71 -32.88 8.16
N ASP A 188 -18.40 -31.66 7.72
CA ASP A 188 -19.26 -30.49 7.95
C ASP A 188 -20.11 -30.15 6.71
N PHE A 189 -19.65 -30.50 5.52
CA PHE A 189 -20.30 -30.21 4.25
C PHE A 189 -20.07 -31.34 3.24
N ILE A 190 -21.09 -31.64 2.43
CA ILE A 190 -20.99 -32.54 1.28
C ILE A 190 -21.46 -31.75 0.06
N ASP A 191 -20.68 -31.73 -1.01
CA ASP A 191 -21.04 -31.03 -2.23
C ASP A 191 -21.92 -31.86 -3.16
N ASP A 192 -22.39 -31.24 -4.25
CA ASP A 192 -23.28 -31.88 -5.22
C ASP A 192 -22.59 -33.02 -6.00
N SER A 193 -21.26 -33.11 -5.95
CA SER A 193 -20.47 -34.23 -6.51
C SER A 193 -20.29 -35.38 -5.52
N GLY A 194 -20.77 -35.22 -4.28
CA GLY A 194 -20.65 -36.20 -3.20
C GLY A 194 -19.31 -36.15 -2.44
N ASP A 195 -18.47 -35.16 -2.72
CA ASP A 195 -17.21 -34.99 -1.99
C ASP A 195 -17.49 -34.48 -0.57
N LYS A 196 -16.74 -35.02 0.40
CA LYS A 196 -16.85 -34.66 1.82
C LYS A 196 -15.85 -33.58 2.17
N TRP A 197 -16.29 -32.57 2.90
CA TRP A 197 -15.51 -31.41 3.29
C TRP A 197 -15.61 -31.18 4.79
N GLN A 198 -14.48 -30.76 5.37
CA GLN A 198 -14.41 -30.27 6.74
C GLN A 198 -14.23 -28.75 6.71
N GLU A 199 -15.00 -28.05 7.55
CA GLU A 199 -14.91 -26.61 7.72
C GLU A 199 -14.09 -26.29 8.97
N PHE A 200 -13.11 -25.40 8.83
CA PHE A 200 -12.37 -24.86 9.97
C PHE A 200 -12.18 -23.35 9.83
N THR A 201 -12.18 -22.67 10.98
CA THR A 201 -11.95 -21.23 11.05
C THR A 201 -10.46 -20.95 10.96
N VAL A 202 -10.08 -20.12 9.98
CA VAL A 202 -8.75 -19.54 9.88
C VAL A 202 -8.81 -18.15 10.50
N TYR A 203 -7.97 -17.90 11.49
CA TYR A 203 -7.82 -16.59 12.12
C TYR A 203 -6.65 -15.83 11.51
N HIS A 204 -6.77 -14.51 11.45
CA HIS A 204 -5.63 -13.62 11.25
C HIS A 204 -4.56 -13.93 12.30
N HIS A 205 -3.31 -14.03 11.86
CA HIS A 205 -2.21 -14.55 12.68
C HIS A 205 -2.06 -13.86 14.03
N ASN A 206 -2.12 -12.52 14.01
CA ASN A 206 -1.94 -11.73 15.22
C ASN A 206 -3.20 -11.68 16.10
N LEU A 207 -4.40 -11.89 15.54
CA LEU A 207 -5.60 -12.16 16.35
C LEU A 207 -5.45 -13.50 17.08
N LYS A 208 -5.01 -14.55 16.38
CA LYS A 208 -4.81 -15.87 16.99
C LYS A 208 -3.82 -15.82 18.15
N LYS A 209 -2.69 -15.12 17.96
CA LYS A 209 -1.72 -14.87 19.04
C LYS A 209 -2.34 -14.15 20.23
N TRP A 210 -3.17 -13.14 19.99
CA TRP A 210 -3.87 -12.44 21.07
C TRP A 210 -4.78 -13.38 21.86
N MET A 211 -5.54 -14.25 21.19
CA MET A 211 -6.37 -15.27 21.85
C MET A 211 -5.52 -16.25 22.69
N GLU A 212 -4.41 -16.74 22.12
CA GLU A 212 -3.49 -17.66 22.80
C GLU A 212 -2.83 -17.03 24.04
N ILE A 213 -2.49 -15.73 24.00
CA ILE A 213 -1.84 -15.02 25.10
C ILE A 213 -2.84 -14.66 26.22
N THR A 214 -4.05 -14.22 25.84
CA THR A 214 -5.04 -13.71 26.80
C THR A 214 -5.96 -14.81 27.34
N GLY A 215 -6.08 -15.93 26.63
CA GLY A 215 -7.10 -16.94 26.86
C GLY A 215 -8.51 -16.49 26.46
N GLU A 216 -8.66 -15.31 25.86
CA GLU A 216 -9.95 -14.79 25.42
C GLU A 216 -10.37 -15.42 24.10
N THR A 217 -11.60 -15.91 24.05
CA THR A 217 -12.19 -16.54 22.86
C THR A 217 -13.19 -15.63 22.14
N ASP A 218 -13.69 -14.61 22.84
CA ASP A 218 -14.58 -13.62 22.28
C ASP A 218 -13.79 -12.57 21.48
N ILE A 219 -13.80 -12.73 20.15
CA ILE A 219 -13.10 -11.85 19.20
C ILE A 219 -13.58 -10.39 19.26
N THR A 220 -14.78 -10.13 19.78
CA THR A 220 -15.32 -8.76 19.88
C THR A 220 -14.60 -7.93 20.94
N LYS A 221 -13.89 -8.60 21.86
CA LYS A 221 -12.99 -7.97 22.82
C LYS A 221 -11.57 -7.79 22.28
N SER A 222 -11.29 -8.30 21.09
CA SER A 222 -9.97 -8.15 20.48
C SER A 222 -9.75 -6.70 20.04
N PRO A 223 -8.49 -6.23 20.01
CA PRO A 223 -8.18 -4.91 19.45
C PRO A 223 -8.48 -4.74 17.97
N TYR A 224 -8.90 -5.81 17.27
CA TYR A 224 -9.30 -5.78 15.88
C TYR A 224 -10.81 -5.53 15.70
N ASN A 225 -11.60 -5.56 16.77
CA ASN A 225 -13.05 -5.39 16.68
C ASN A 225 -13.40 -4.02 16.08
N GLY A 226 -14.26 -4.00 15.05
CA GLY A 226 -14.63 -2.79 14.32
C GLY A 226 -13.50 -2.14 13.52
N SER A 227 -12.34 -2.80 13.40
CA SER A 227 -11.14 -2.25 12.74
C SER A 227 -10.80 -2.95 11.43
N THR A 228 -11.72 -3.75 10.88
CA THR A 228 -11.52 -4.38 9.57
C THR A 228 -11.88 -3.45 8.42
N ALA A 229 -11.37 -3.74 7.22
CA ALA A 229 -11.60 -2.92 6.02
C ALA A 229 -13.07 -2.52 5.76
N PRO A 230 -14.07 -3.40 5.91
CA PRO A 230 -15.48 -3.02 5.73
C PRO A 230 -16.11 -2.30 6.93
N GLU A 231 -15.49 -2.31 8.12
CA GLU A 231 -16.07 -1.77 9.36
C GLU A 231 -15.64 -0.34 9.68
N ILE A 232 -14.45 0.05 9.21
CA ILE A 232 -13.84 1.34 9.55
C ILE A 232 -14.56 2.55 8.96
N ASP A 233 -14.44 3.70 9.62
CA ASP A 233 -14.81 4.99 9.03
C ASP A 233 -13.88 5.34 7.86
N TRP A 234 -14.43 5.40 6.65
CA TRP A 234 -13.65 5.71 5.44
C TRP A 234 -13.10 7.14 5.40
N ILE A 235 -13.72 8.12 6.07
CA ILE A 235 -13.19 9.48 6.17
C ILE A 235 -11.97 9.47 7.11
N LYS A 236 -12.05 8.74 8.22
CA LYS A 236 -10.88 8.51 9.09
C LYS A 236 -9.79 7.72 8.38
N ARG A 237 -10.15 6.80 7.48
CA ARG A 237 -9.19 6.08 6.63
C ARG A 237 -8.45 7.01 5.65
N VAL A 238 -9.14 8.00 5.08
CA VAL A 238 -8.52 9.06 4.26
C VAL A 238 -7.63 9.95 5.13
N GLU A 239 -8.07 10.30 6.34
CA GLU A 239 -7.29 11.08 7.30
C GLU A 239 -5.98 10.35 7.67
N MET A 240 -6.04 9.07 8.03
CA MET A 240 -4.87 8.22 8.27
C MET A 240 -3.91 8.24 7.07
N GLN A 241 -4.43 8.08 5.85
CA GLN A 241 -3.60 8.15 4.64
C GLN A 241 -2.94 9.52 4.47
N SER A 242 -3.63 10.61 4.78
CA SER A 242 -3.07 11.96 4.67
C SER A 242 -1.94 12.22 5.65
N ILE A 243 -2.07 11.71 6.88
CA ILE A 243 -1.03 11.78 7.90
C ILE A 243 0.20 10.97 7.50
N VAL A 244 0.03 9.76 6.98
CA VAL A 244 1.15 8.99 6.45
C VAL A 244 1.78 9.70 5.25
N GLN A 245 0.97 10.27 4.35
CA GLN A 245 1.47 10.92 3.14
C GLN A 245 2.32 12.16 3.43
N LYS A 246 1.98 12.91 4.50
CA LYS A 246 2.74 14.06 4.97
C LYS A 246 4.23 13.74 5.14
N TYR A 247 4.59 12.49 5.47
CA TYR A 247 5.95 12.07 5.79
C TYR A 247 6.57 11.07 4.80
N VAL A 248 6.01 10.92 3.59
CA VAL A 248 6.62 10.08 2.53
C VAL A 248 6.90 10.89 1.26
N THR A 249 8.05 10.65 0.65
CA THR A 249 8.49 11.43 -0.52
C THR A 249 7.84 10.94 -1.82
N HIS A 250 7.58 9.63 -1.95
CA HIS A 250 6.79 9.05 -3.05
C HIS A 250 5.29 9.09 -2.73
N SER A 251 4.54 8.10 -3.23
CA SER A 251 3.11 7.90 -2.99
C SER A 251 2.86 6.69 -2.10
N ILE A 252 1.59 6.47 -1.80
CA ILE A 252 1.08 5.37 -0.99
C ILE A 252 0.21 4.51 -1.91
N SER A 253 0.50 3.22 -2.00
CA SER A 253 -0.43 2.22 -2.50
C SER A 253 -1.48 1.98 -1.43
N SER A 254 -2.70 2.44 -1.67
CA SER A 254 -3.80 2.40 -0.70
C SER A 254 -5.12 2.22 -1.43
N THR A 255 -5.92 1.23 -1.01
CA THR A 255 -7.25 0.95 -1.53
C THR A 255 -8.29 1.07 -0.44
N ILE A 256 -9.23 2.00 -0.61
CA ILE A 256 -10.43 2.06 0.22
C ILE A 256 -11.43 1.03 -0.31
N ASN A 257 -11.60 -0.05 0.45
CA ASN A 257 -12.58 -1.09 0.17
C ASN A 257 -13.95 -0.65 0.70
N LEU A 258 -14.93 -0.58 -0.19
CA LEU A 258 -16.30 -0.16 0.12
C LEU A 258 -17.28 -1.30 -0.13
N PRO A 259 -18.37 -1.41 0.64
CA PRO A 259 -19.40 -2.41 0.40
C PRO A 259 -20.16 -2.12 -0.90
N ASN A 260 -20.83 -3.14 -1.43
CA ASN A 260 -21.50 -3.06 -2.74
C ASN A 260 -22.66 -2.06 -2.80
N ASP A 261 -23.28 -1.79 -1.65
CA ASP A 261 -24.43 -0.92 -1.43
C ASP A 261 -24.05 0.53 -1.10
N VAL A 262 -22.74 0.84 -1.04
CA VAL A 262 -22.29 2.22 -0.85
C VAL A 262 -22.84 3.14 -1.95
N THR A 263 -23.31 4.32 -1.55
CA THR A 263 -23.91 5.29 -2.46
C THR A 263 -22.84 6.00 -3.30
N LEU A 264 -23.24 6.48 -4.49
CA LEU A 264 -22.38 7.29 -5.35
C LEU A 264 -21.91 8.57 -4.62
N GLU A 265 -22.79 9.18 -3.83
CA GLU A 265 -22.53 10.39 -3.05
C GLU A 265 -21.41 10.15 -2.03
N LYS A 266 -21.41 9.00 -1.34
CA LYS A 266 -20.36 8.65 -0.39
C LYS A 266 -19.01 8.42 -1.09
N VAL A 267 -19.01 7.77 -2.26
CA VAL A 267 -17.78 7.64 -3.07
C VAL A 267 -17.25 9.01 -3.51
N SER A 268 -18.14 9.91 -3.93
CA SER A 268 -17.80 11.29 -4.29
C SER A 268 -17.20 12.07 -3.12
N GLU A 269 -17.77 11.90 -1.92
CA GLU A 269 -17.25 12.49 -0.69
C GLU A 269 -15.83 12.03 -0.38
N ILE A 270 -15.54 10.73 -0.50
CA ILE A 270 -14.19 10.17 -0.30
C ILE A 270 -13.18 10.80 -1.27
N TYR A 271 -13.54 10.92 -2.56
CA TYR A 271 -12.66 11.58 -3.53
C TYR A 271 -12.45 13.06 -3.22
N MET A 272 -13.52 13.77 -2.83
CA MET A 272 -13.45 15.19 -2.51
C MET A 272 -12.62 15.46 -1.25
N ASP A 273 -12.79 14.65 -0.20
CA ASP A 273 -12.01 14.74 1.03
C ASP A 273 -10.53 14.42 0.78
N SER A 274 -10.25 13.37 -0.01
CA SER A 274 -8.89 13.01 -0.44
C SER A 274 -8.19 14.16 -1.16
N TRP A 275 -8.89 14.81 -2.10
CA TRP A 275 -8.36 15.96 -2.83
C TRP A 275 -8.11 17.16 -1.91
N LYS A 276 -9.07 17.50 -1.04
CA LYS A 276 -8.95 18.60 -0.06
C LYS A 276 -7.77 18.40 0.89
N LYS A 277 -7.46 17.15 1.24
CA LYS A 277 -6.31 16.79 2.10
C LYS A 277 -4.98 16.69 1.33
N GLY A 278 -4.97 16.97 0.02
CA GLY A 278 -3.74 16.96 -0.78
C GLY A 278 -3.15 15.58 -1.03
N LEU A 279 -3.98 14.53 -1.05
CA LEU A 279 -3.50 13.19 -1.37
C LEU A 279 -2.96 13.12 -2.82
N LYS A 280 -1.78 12.53 -3.00
CA LYS A 280 -1.13 12.32 -4.31
C LYS A 280 -1.94 11.32 -5.17
N GLY A 281 -2.74 10.48 -4.53
CA GLY A 281 -3.63 9.54 -5.19
C GLY A 281 -4.54 8.84 -4.18
N ILE A 282 -5.66 8.33 -4.68
CA ILE A 282 -6.61 7.54 -3.91
C ILE A 282 -7.19 6.46 -4.83
N THR A 283 -7.35 5.25 -4.30
CA THR A 283 -7.98 4.14 -5.03
C THR A 283 -9.19 3.68 -4.23
N VAL A 284 -10.31 3.50 -4.92
CA VAL A 284 -11.53 2.93 -4.34
C VAL A 284 -11.82 1.61 -5.04
N TYR A 285 -12.08 0.58 -4.24
CA TYR A 285 -12.63 -0.68 -4.70
C TYR A 285 -14.00 -0.88 -4.06
N ARG A 286 -15.06 -0.80 -4.87
CA ARG A 286 -16.41 -1.14 -4.41
C ARG A 286 -16.64 -2.62 -4.63
N ASP A 287 -17.06 -3.32 -3.59
CA ASP A 287 -17.36 -4.74 -3.66
C ASP A 287 -18.38 -5.03 -4.78
N GLY A 288 -18.14 -6.12 -5.50
CA GLY A 288 -18.91 -6.51 -6.69
C GLY A 288 -18.83 -5.61 -7.92
N SER A 289 -17.98 -4.56 -7.92
CA SER A 289 -17.76 -3.72 -9.11
C SER A 289 -16.94 -4.39 -10.22
N ARG A 290 -16.18 -5.44 -9.88
CA ARG A 290 -15.43 -6.29 -10.81
C ARG A 290 -15.79 -7.75 -10.53
N SER A 291 -15.82 -8.57 -11.58
CA SER A 291 -16.00 -10.01 -11.44
C SER A 291 -14.90 -10.54 -10.51
N GLY A 292 -15.27 -11.38 -9.54
CA GLY A 292 -14.37 -11.83 -8.48
C GLY A 292 -13.02 -12.37 -8.99
N VAL A 293 -11.93 -11.97 -8.32
CA VAL A 293 -10.59 -12.59 -8.51
C VAL A 293 -10.50 -13.90 -7.73
N LEU A 294 -11.36 -14.07 -6.72
CA LEU A 294 -11.57 -15.31 -5.98
C LEU A 294 -12.89 -15.90 -6.49
N VAL A 295 -12.78 -16.93 -7.32
CA VAL A 295 -13.91 -17.75 -7.77
C VAL A 295 -14.08 -18.85 -6.74
N SER A 296 -15.23 -18.90 -6.07
CA SER A 296 -15.62 -20.10 -5.35
C SER A 296 -16.41 -20.96 -6.31
N THR A 297 -16.02 -22.20 -6.53
CA THR A 297 -16.95 -23.17 -7.12
C THR A 297 -18.17 -23.26 -6.21
N ASP A 298 -19.25 -22.58 -6.63
CA ASP A 298 -20.68 -22.83 -6.38
C ASP A 298 -21.48 -21.61 -5.87
N GLU A 299 -22.54 -21.30 -6.62
CA GLU A 299 -23.48 -20.23 -6.36
C GLU A 299 -24.49 -20.60 -5.27
N LYS A 300 -24.47 -19.92 -4.11
CA LYS A 300 -25.68 -19.79 -3.27
C LYS A 300 -25.85 -18.38 -2.72
N LYS A 301 -27.06 -17.84 -2.92
CA LYS A 301 -27.56 -16.61 -2.30
C LYS A 301 -27.94 -16.90 -0.84
N SER A 302 -27.28 -16.24 0.11
CA SER A 302 -27.74 -16.09 1.49
C SER A 302 -27.73 -14.60 1.89
N ASN A 303 -28.89 -14.09 2.32
CA ASN A 303 -29.09 -12.72 2.78
C ASN A 303 -28.87 -12.63 4.30
N ILE A 304 -27.64 -12.87 4.77
CA ILE A 304 -27.25 -12.57 6.15
C ILE A 304 -25.88 -11.89 6.13
N LEU A 305 -25.79 -10.77 6.85
CA LEU A 305 -24.57 -10.01 7.10
C LEU A 305 -23.75 -10.76 8.15
N GLU A 306 -22.88 -11.66 7.70
CA GLU A 306 -21.68 -12.04 8.45
C GLU A 306 -20.50 -11.90 7.49
N ASN A 307 -19.47 -11.17 7.92
CA ASN A 307 -18.21 -10.94 7.19
C ASN A 307 -17.34 -12.22 7.08
N THR A 308 -17.96 -13.40 6.99
CA THR A 308 -17.31 -14.71 7.14
C THR A 308 -17.27 -15.53 5.84
N GLU A 309 -17.99 -15.10 4.80
CA GLU A 309 -18.07 -15.80 3.51
C GLU A 309 -17.60 -14.92 2.34
N PHE A 310 -16.73 -15.48 1.48
CA PHE A 310 -16.37 -14.88 0.20
C PHE A 310 -17.59 -14.97 -0.75
N LYS A 311 -18.21 -13.84 -1.09
CA LYS A 311 -19.33 -13.81 -2.03
C LYS A 311 -18.80 -13.73 -3.46
N GLU A 312 -19.24 -14.64 -4.32
CA GLU A 312 -19.02 -14.50 -5.76
C GLU A 312 -19.78 -13.28 -6.28
N THR A 313 -19.06 -12.38 -6.95
CA THR A 313 -19.65 -11.19 -7.54
C THR A 313 -19.76 -11.35 -9.05
N ARG A 314 -21.00 -11.34 -9.55
CA ARG A 314 -21.28 -11.17 -10.99
C ARG A 314 -21.29 -9.68 -11.30
N ALA A 315 -20.15 -9.12 -11.69
CA ALA A 315 -20.11 -7.73 -12.10
C ALA A 315 -20.99 -7.51 -13.34
N PRO A 316 -21.71 -6.38 -13.43
CA PRO A 316 -22.52 -6.07 -14.58
C PRO A 316 -21.65 -5.93 -15.84
N SER A 317 -22.17 -6.37 -16.98
CA SER A 317 -21.52 -6.15 -18.27
C SER A 317 -21.27 -4.66 -18.47
N ARG A 318 -20.02 -4.29 -18.77
CA ARG A 318 -19.67 -2.89 -19.07
C ARG A 318 -20.55 -2.38 -20.21
N PRO A 319 -21.29 -1.28 -20.04
CA PRO A 319 -22.13 -0.74 -21.10
C PRO A 319 -21.26 -0.26 -22.27
N LYS A 320 -21.76 -0.43 -23.51
CA LYS A 320 -21.04 -0.01 -24.73
C LYS A 320 -20.91 1.51 -24.84
N ARG A 321 -21.79 2.27 -24.19
CA ARG A 321 -21.85 3.73 -24.17
C ARG A 321 -22.36 4.18 -22.80
N LEU A 322 -21.86 5.31 -22.32
CA LEU A 322 -22.31 5.97 -21.10
C LEU A 322 -22.80 7.37 -21.48
N ASP A 323 -23.90 7.80 -20.89
CA ASP A 323 -24.30 9.20 -20.98
C ASP A 323 -23.30 10.03 -20.16
N ALA A 324 -22.65 10.98 -20.83
CA ALA A 324 -21.64 11.85 -20.24
C ALA A 324 -22.05 13.31 -20.42
N LYS A 325 -21.80 14.13 -19.40
CA LYS A 325 -22.10 15.57 -19.45
C LYS A 325 -20.81 16.31 -19.80
N VAL A 326 -20.76 16.84 -21.02
CA VAL A 326 -19.64 17.69 -21.43
C VAL A 326 -19.73 19.04 -20.72
N ILE A 327 -18.85 19.27 -19.75
CA ILE A 327 -18.72 20.53 -19.04
C ILE A 327 -17.57 21.31 -19.67
N ARG A 328 -17.91 22.46 -20.27
CA ARG A 328 -16.92 23.41 -20.77
C ARG A 328 -16.69 24.49 -19.72
N PHE A 329 -15.45 24.66 -19.29
CA PHE A 329 -15.09 25.67 -18.31
C PHE A 329 -13.78 26.33 -18.69
N GLN A 330 -13.50 27.48 -18.08
CA GLN A 330 -12.27 28.22 -18.29
C GLN A 330 -11.46 28.18 -17.00
N ASN A 331 -10.24 27.66 -17.06
CA ASN A 331 -9.28 27.71 -15.97
C ASN A 331 -8.21 28.73 -16.33
N ASN A 332 -8.18 29.87 -15.63
CA ASN A 332 -7.38 31.04 -15.99
C ASN A 332 -7.64 31.51 -17.44
N LYS A 333 -6.66 31.34 -18.34
CA LYS A 333 -6.76 31.73 -19.76
C LYS A 333 -7.01 30.54 -20.68
N GLU A 334 -7.09 29.33 -20.15
CA GLU A 334 -7.23 28.10 -20.94
C GLU A 334 -8.67 27.62 -20.95
N LYS A 335 -9.13 27.17 -22.12
CA LYS A 335 -10.45 26.56 -22.29
C LYS A 335 -10.32 25.05 -22.06
N TRP A 336 -11.05 24.55 -21.09
CA TRP A 336 -11.05 23.14 -20.70
C TRP A 336 -12.38 22.49 -21.04
N ILE A 337 -12.31 21.20 -21.38
CA ILE A 337 -13.46 20.32 -21.59
C ILE A 337 -13.29 19.15 -20.63
N ALA A 338 -14.22 19.01 -19.68
CA ALA A 338 -14.41 17.79 -18.90
C ALA A 338 -15.57 17.00 -19.52
N VAL A 339 -15.42 15.69 -19.61
CA VAL A 339 -16.43 14.76 -20.13
C VAL A 339 -16.97 13.92 -19.00
#